data_AF-A0A4J1ZN55-F1
#
_entry.id   AF-A0A4J1ZN55-F1
#
_cell.length_a   1.000
_cell.length_b   1.000
_cell.length_c   1.000
_cell.angle_alpha   90.00
_cell.angle_beta   90.00
_cell.angle_gamma   90.00
#
_symmetry.space_group_name_H-M   'P 1'
#
loop_
_entity.id
_entity.type
_entity.pdbx_description
1 polymer ?
#
loop_
_entity_poly.entity_id
_entity_poly.type
_entity_poly.pdbx_seq_one_letter_code
_entity_poly.pdbx_strand_id
1 'polypeptide(L)'
;MKDTEKEIDDKTKLIDQAEKYLKHKDTYKAYTKLKKNKQDTFYNEHTAEIILFESANKYLKEHLGESKTLNISKWKSELTTLKKDKKSLYSQILEIREEVEQAEKVKTCIEQLQEQEKQLSQVKRNELDL
;
A
#
# COMPACT_ATOMS: atom_id res chain seq x y z
N MET A 1 0.39 8.26 -1.80
CA MET A 1 0.03 6.89 -2.25
C MET A 1 1.18 5.90 -2.11
N LYS A 2 2.41 6.26 -2.51
CA LYS A 2 3.59 5.39 -2.35
C LYS A 2 3.81 4.92 -0.91
N ASP A 3 3.58 5.80 0.07
CA ASP A 3 3.71 5.43 1.49
C ASP A 3 2.64 4.42 1.92
N THR A 4 1.39 4.59 1.49
CA THR A 4 0.29 3.64 1.71
C THR A 4 0.57 2.29 1.05
N GLU A 5 1.16 2.28 -0.14
CA GLU A 5 1.56 1.05 -0.83
C GLU A 5 2.65 0.30 -0.08
N LYS A 6 3.65 1.03 0.42
CA LYS A 6 4.69 0.46 1.27
C LYS A 6 4.10 -0.11 2.55
N GLU A 7 3.20 0.61 3.22
CA GLU A 7 2.55 0.12 4.44
C GLU A 7 1.71 -1.14 4.19
N ILE A 8 0.98 -1.21 3.06
CA ILE A 8 0.24 -2.40 2.64
C ILE A 8 1.19 -3.58 2.42
N ASP A 9 2.33 -3.37 1.74
CA ASP A 9 3.33 -4.41 1.49
C ASP A 9 3.98 -4.92 2.79
N ASP A 10 4.44 -3.99 3.63
CA ASP A 10 5.07 -4.29 4.92
C ASP A 10 4.10 -5.08 5.83
N LYS A 11 2.84 -4.65 5.91
CA LYS A 11 1.81 -5.33 6.72
C LYS A 11 1.43 -6.70 6.13
N THR A 12 1.41 -6.84 4.80
CA THR A 12 1.17 -8.13 4.14
C THR A 12 2.27 -9.12 4.46
N LYS A 13 3.54 -8.71 4.35
CA LYS A 13 4.71 -9.53 4.72
C LYS A 13 4.68 -9.92 6.20
N LEU A 14 4.34 -8.98 7.08
CA LEU A 14 4.23 -9.25 8.51
C LEU A 14 3.17 -10.31 8.83
N ILE A 15 2.00 -10.25 8.17
CA ILE A 15 0.93 -11.25 8.33
C ILE A 15 1.38 -12.62 7.83
N ASP A 16 1.95 -12.70 6.62
CA ASP A 16 2.42 -13.96 6.02
C ASP A 16 3.48 -14.65 6.90
N GLN A 17 4.44 -13.89 7.42
CA GLN A 17 5.46 -14.44 8.32
C GLN A 17 4.87 -14.88 9.66
N ALA A 18 3.91 -14.15 10.21
CA ALA A 18 3.22 -14.55 11.43
C ALA A 18 2.41 -15.84 11.26
N GLU A 19 1.76 -16.03 10.11
CA GLU A 19 1.02 -17.25 9.77
C GLU A 19 1.96 -18.44 9.60
N LYS A 20 3.07 -18.28 8.87
CA LYS A 20 4.13 -19.31 8.74
C LYS A 20 4.70 -19.70 10.09
N TYR A 21 5.00 -18.72 10.94
CA TYR A 21 5.47 -18.96 12.31
C TYR A 21 4.49 -19.84 13.08
N LEU A 22 3.20 -19.50 13.10
CA LEU A 22 2.20 -20.27 13.84
C LEU A 22 2.01 -21.67 13.26
N LYS A 23 2.00 -21.80 11.92
CA LYS A 23 1.79 -23.08 11.24
C LYS A 23 2.86 -24.12 11.57
N HIS A 24 4.12 -23.70 11.70
CA HIS A 24 5.25 -24.61 11.91
C HIS A 24 5.82 -24.60 13.34
N LYS A 25 5.17 -23.85 14.25
CA LYS A 25 5.61 -23.69 15.64
C LYS A 25 5.71 -25.00 16.40
N ASP A 26 4.73 -25.88 16.25
CA ASP A 26 4.69 -27.13 17.01
C ASP A 26 5.72 -28.14 16.49
N THR A 27 5.97 -28.18 15.18
CA THR A 27 7.06 -28.98 14.58
C THR A 27 8.41 -28.53 15.13
N TYR A 28 8.68 -27.23 15.14
CA TYR A 28 9.93 -26.69 15.70
C TYR A 28 10.04 -26.95 17.22
N LYS A 29 8.93 -26.86 17.95
CA LYS A 29 8.89 -27.18 19.38
C LYS A 29 9.17 -28.66 19.65
N ALA A 30 8.69 -29.56 18.79
CA ALA A 30 9.03 -30.98 18.86
C ALA A 30 10.52 -31.20 18.60
N TYR A 31 11.06 -30.62 17.53
CA TYR A 31 12.48 -30.67 17.17
C TYR A 31 13.40 -30.26 18.34
N THR A 32 13.13 -29.12 18.96
CA THR A 32 13.95 -28.59 20.06
C THR A 32 13.88 -29.39 21.36
N LYS A 33 12.85 -30.21 21.54
CA LYS A 33 12.69 -31.07 22.73
C LYS A 33 13.32 -32.47 22.57
N LEU A 34 13.67 -32.87 21.35
CA LEU A 34 14.29 -34.17 21.10
C LEU A 34 15.72 -34.22 21.67
N LYS A 35 16.16 -35.44 22.02
CA LYS A 35 17.58 -35.68 22.33
C LYS A 35 18.42 -35.45 21.08
N LYS A 36 19.66 -34.97 21.24
CA LYS A 36 20.59 -34.68 20.13
C LYS A 36 20.72 -35.83 19.11
N ASN A 37 20.74 -37.07 19.58
CA ASN A 37 20.86 -38.26 18.72
C ASN A 37 19.61 -38.57 17.87
N LYS A 38 18.48 -37.90 18.11
CA LYS A 38 17.24 -38.02 17.33
C LYS A 38 16.89 -36.74 16.56
N GLN A 39 17.60 -35.65 16.81
CA GLN A 39 17.35 -34.36 16.16
C GLN A 39 17.70 -34.39 14.68
N ASP A 40 18.79 -35.07 14.29
CA ASP A 40 19.25 -35.12 12.90
C ASP A 40 18.21 -35.78 11.98
N THR A 41 17.71 -36.96 12.36
CA THR A 41 16.66 -37.66 11.62
C THR A 41 15.38 -36.82 11.50
N PHE A 42 14.91 -36.24 12.62
CA PHE A 42 13.72 -35.38 12.62
C PHE A 42 13.91 -34.12 11.78
N TYR A 43 15.10 -33.52 11.83
CA TYR A 43 15.44 -32.35 11.02
C TYR A 43 15.36 -32.72 9.55
N ASN A 44 15.99 -33.82 9.12
CA ASN A 44 15.97 -34.27 7.74
C ASN A 44 14.53 -34.50 7.23
N GLU A 45 13.66 -35.11 8.05
CA GLU A 45 12.25 -35.33 7.73
C GLU A 45 11.41 -34.04 7.65
N HIS A 46 11.72 -33.03 8.47
CA HIS A 46 10.96 -31.78 8.61
C HIS A 46 11.77 -30.53 8.21
N THR A 47 12.73 -30.70 7.29
CA THR A 47 13.70 -29.67 6.93
C THR A 47 13.00 -28.39 6.48
N ALA A 48 11.99 -28.54 5.61
CA ALA A 48 11.26 -27.41 5.05
C ALA A 48 10.50 -26.62 6.13
N GLU A 49 9.78 -27.30 7.01
CA GLU A 49 9.01 -26.68 8.09
C GLU A 49 9.91 -25.96 9.10
N ILE A 50 11.06 -26.56 9.44
CA ILE A 50 12.02 -25.97 10.37
C ILE A 50 12.64 -24.70 9.76
N ILE A 51 13.09 -24.76 8.50
CA ILE A 51 13.66 -23.59 7.81
C ILE A 51 12.61 -22.46 7.69
N LEU A 52 11.38 -22.80 7.30
CA LEU A 52 10.29 -21.81 7.19
C LEU A 52 9.98 -21.16 8.55
N PHE A 53 9.94 -21.95 9.63
CA PHE A 53 9.75 -21.44 10.97
C PHE A 53 10.89 -20.51 11.40
N GLU A 54 12.14 -20.93 11.21
CA GLU A 54 13.32 -20.15 11.61
C GLU A 54 13.39 -18.82 10.87
N SER A 55 13.11 -18.82 9.56
CA SER A 55 13.02 -17.62 8.73
C SER A 55 11.94 -16.67 9.24
N ALA A 56 10.72 -17.18 9.47
CA ALA A 56 9.61 -16.39 9.99
C ALA A 56 9.91 -15.83 11.39
N ASN A 57 10.48 -16.65 12.28
CA ASN A 57 10.86 -16.25 13.62
C ASN A 57 11.93 -15.15 13.61
N LYS A 58 12.93 -15.22 12.73
CA LYS A 58 13.94 -14.17 12.55
C LYS A 58 13.29 -12.86 12.09
N TYR A 59 12.47 -12.92 11.04
CA TYR A 59 11.77 -11.75 10.51
C TYR A 59 10.90 -11.06 11.58
N LEU A 60 10.10 -11.84 12.32
CA LEU A 60 9.21 -11.30 13.35
C LEU A 60 9.98 -10.65 14.50
N LYS A 61 11.12 -11.21 14.92
CA LYS A 61 11.97 -10.57 15.94
C LYS A 61 12.53 -9.22 15.49
N GLU A 62 12.93 -9.11 14.23
CA GLU A 62 13.44 -7.86 13.66
C GLU A 62 12.36 -6.78 13.55
N HIS A 63 11.11 -7.17 13.27
CA HIS A 63 10.01 -6.21 12.99
C HIS A 63 9.09 -5.93 14.19
N LEU A 64 9.01 -6.82 15.18
CA LEU A 64 8.17 -6.66 16.38
C LEU A 64 8.98 -6.33 17.65
N GLY A 65 10.31 -6.43 17.59
CA GLY A 65 11.19 -6.23 18.73
C GLY A 65 10.87 -7.22 19.87
N GLU A 66 10.72 -6.69 21.09
CA GLU A 66 10.43 -7.49 22.29
C GLU A 66 8.96 -7.94 22.41
N SER A 67 8.07 -7.38 21.58
CA SER A 67 6.66 -7.73 21.61
C SER A 67 6.43 -9.14 21.06
N LYS A 68 6.02 -10.06 21.93
CA LYS A 68 5.77 -11.47 21.57
C LYS A 68 4.35 -11.72 21.04
N THR A 69 3.50 -10.70 21.00
CA THR A 69 2.08 -10.86 20.68
C THR A 69 1.82 -10.73 19.19
N LEU A 70 1.41 -11.83 18.54
CA LEU A 70 1.04 -11.86 17.13
C LEU A 70 -0.43 -11.47 16.94
N ASN A 71 -0.69 -10.18 16.71
CA ASN A 71 -2.03 -9.62 16.53
C ASN A 71 -2.54 -9.76 15.08
N ILE A 72 -2.48 -10.98 14.52
CA ILE A 72 -2.77 -11.24 13.09
C ILE A 72 -4.16 -10.74 12.67
N SER A 73 -5.18 -10.95 13.51
CA SER A 73 -6.55 -10.49 13.22
C SER A 73 -6.61 -8.96 13.07
N LYS A 74 -5.97 -8.22 13.98
CA LYS A 74 -5.89 -6.76 13.92
C LYS A 74 -5.18 -6.30 12.65
N TRP A 75 -4.02 -6.90 12.33
CA TRP A 75 -3.26 -6.54 11.12
C TRP A 75 -4.06 -6.81 9.83
N LYS A 76 -4.84 -7.91 9.77
CA LYS A 76 -5.73 -8.19 8.63
C LYS A 76 -6.83 -7.14 8.48
N SER A 77 -7.44 -6.72 9.58
CA SER A 77 -8.44 -5.65 9.57
C SER A 77 -7.84 -4.33 9.08
N GLU A 78 -6.69 -3.94 9.62
CA GLU A 78 -5.95 -2.74 9.19
C GLU A 78 -5.58 -2.80 7.71
N LEU A 79 -5.08 -3.94 7.23
CA LEU A 79 -4.74 -4.16 5.81
C LEU A 79 -5.97 -3.98 4.90
N THR A 80 -7.12 -4.47 5.35
CA THR A 80 -8.38 -4.35 4.61
C THR A 80 -8.83 -2.89 4.52
N THR A 81 -8.75 -2.16 5.63
CA THR A 81 -9.03 -0.72 5.69
C THR A 81 -8.09 0.07 4.77
N LEU A 82 -6.78 -0.15 4.86
CA LEU A 82 -5.79 0.53 4.01
C LEU A 82 -6.05 0.31 2.52
N LYS A 83 -6.40 -0.92 2.11
CA LYS A 83 -6.74 -1.23 0.71
C LYS A 83 -8.01 -0.52 0.26
N LYS A 84 -9.03 -0.44 1.13
CA LYS A 84 -10.27 0.29 0.85
C LYS A 84 -10.02 1.79 0.70
N ASP A 85 -9.26 2.38 1.62
CA ASP A 85 -8.96 3.82 1.62
C ASP A 85 -8.11 4.21 0.41
N LYS A 86 -7.10 3.40 0.06
CA LYS A 86 -6.31 3.59 -1.17
C LYS A 86 -7.20 3.64 -2.41
N LYS A 87 -8.17 2.71 -2.53
CA LYS A 87 -9.09 2.66 -3.68
C LYS A 87 -10.01 3.88 -3.72
N SER A 88 -10.52 4.30 -2.56
CA SER A 88 -11.36 5.50 -2.43
C SER A 88 -10.61 6.76 -2.89
N LEU A 89 -9.40 6.98 -2.36
CA LEU A 89 -8.56 8.13 -2.72
C LEU A 89 -8.20 8.14 -4.21
N TYR A 90 -7.91 6.99 -4.80
CA TYR A 90 -7.64 6.90 -6.23
C TYR A 90 -8.85 7.32 -7.08
N SER A 91 -10.06 6.93 -6.66
CA SER A 91 -11.30 7.31 -7.35
C SER A 91 -11.54 8.82 -7.27
N GLN A 92 -11.35 9.42 -6.09
CA GLN A 92 -11.45 10.88 -5.90
C GLN A 92 -10.42 11.65 -6.73
N ILE A 93 -9.17 11.17 -6.82
CA ILE A 93 -8.15 11.78 -7.66
C ILE A 93 -8.56 11.75 -9.14
N LEU A 94 -9.21 10.68 -9.60
CA LEU A 94 -9.69 10.58 -10.97
C LEU A 94 -10.81 11.59 -11.26
N GLU A 95 -11.78 11.69 -10.36
CA GLU A 95 -12.88 12.67 -10.45
C GLU A 95 -12.34 14.11 -10.50
N ILE A 96 -11.43 14.47 -9.57
CA ILE A 96 -10.83 15.81 -9.54
C ILE A 96 -10.06 16.12 -10.84
N ARG A 97 -9.38 15.14 -11.45
CA ARG A 97 -8.68 15.35 -12.72
C ARG A 97 -9.63 15.68 -13.86
N GLU A 98 -10.77 14.99 -13.91
CA GLU A 98 -11.81 15.27 -14.90
C GLU A 98 -12.41 16.67 -14.70
N GLU A 99 -12.71 17.04 -13.45
CA GLU A 99 -13.20 18.38 -13.12
C GLU A 99 -12.19 19.48 -13.51
N VAL A 100 -10.91 19.27 -13.24
CA VAL A 100 -9.83 20.20 -13.63
C VAL A 100 -9.76 20.34 -15.14
N GLU A 101 -9.83 19.24 -15.90
CA GLU A 101 -9.82 19.27 -17.36
C GLU A 101 -11.00 20.09 -17.92
N GLN A 102 -12.20 19.92 -17.36
CA GLN A 102 -13.36 20.71 -17.77
C GLN A 102 -13.20 22.19 -17.41
N ALA A 103 -12.70 22.50 -16.21
CA ALA A 103 -12.45 23.87 -15.78
C ALA A 103 -11.40 24.57 -16.67
N GLU A 104 -10.35 23.86 -17.10
CA GLU A 104 -9.35 24.38 -18.04
C GLU A 104 -9.96 24.72 -19.40
N LYS A 105 -10.85 23.87 -19.94
CA LYS A 105 -11.58 24.17 -21.19
C LYS A 105 -12.44 25.43 -21.07
N VAL A 106 -13.18 25.58 -19.97
CA VAL A 106 -14.00 26.76 -19.71
C VAL A 106 -13.13 28.01 -19.61
N LYS A 107 -12.01 27.92 -18.87
CA LYS A 107 -11.04 29.02 -18.74
C LYS A 107 -10.52 29.47 -20.11
N THR A 108 -10.08 28.56 -20.96
CA THR A 108 -9.58 28.90 -22.31
C THR A 108 -10.66 29.56 -23.16
N CYS A 109 -11.91 29.11 -23.08
CA CYS A 109 -13.02 29.74 -23.79
C CYS A 109 -13.25 31.19 -23.32
N ILE A 110 -13.23 31.42 -22.01
CA ILE A 110 -13.37 32.78 -21.44
C ILE A 110 -12.22 33.69 -21.88
N GLU A 111 -10.98 33.20 -21.86
CA GLU A 111 -9.80 33.95 -22.31
C GLU A 111 -9.92 34.35 -23.80
N GLN A 112 -10.40 33.46 -24.66
CA GLN A 112 -10.65 33.75 -26.07
C GLN A 112 -11.74 34.81 -26.26
N LEU A 113 -12.85 34.72 -25.52
CA LEU A 113 -13.94 35.70 -25.57
C LEU A 113 -13.47 37.10 -25.11
N GLN A 114 -12.70 37.16 -24.03
CA GLN A 114 -12.14 38.42 -23.54
C GLN A 114 -11.19 39.07 -24.55
N GLU A 115 -10.39 38.28 -25.27
CA GLU A 115 -9.51 38.79 -26.31
C GLU A 115 -10.31 39.33 -27.52
N GLN A 116 -11.34 38.60 -27.95
CA GLN A 116 -12.26 39.07 -29.01
C GLN A 116 -12.96 40.38 -28.63
N GLU A 117 -13.42 40.52 -27.39
CA GLU A 117 -14.07 41.73 -26.89
C GLU A 117 -13.14 42.95 -26.93
N LYS A 118 -11.86 42.77 -26.54
CA LYS A 118 -10.83 43.81 -26.63
C LYS A 118 -10.60 44.25 -28.07
N GLN A 119 -10.46 43.30 -28.99
CA GLN A 119 -10.25 43.59 -30.41
C GLN A 119 -11.44 44.36 -31.02
N LEU A 120 -12.68 43.92 -30.74
CA LEU A 120 -13.89 44.61 -31.20
C LEU A 120 -13.98 46.03 -30.64
N SER A 121 -13.61 46.22 -29.38
CA SER A 121 -13.59 47.54 -28.74
C SER A 121 -12.55 48.46 -29.37
N GLN A 122 -11.41 47.94 -29.80
CA GLN A 122 -10.37 48.71 -30.48
C GLN A 122 -10.82 49.12 -31.90
N VAL A 123 -11.42 48.20 -32.67
CA VAL A 123 -11.97 48.49 -34.00
C VAL A 123 -13.00 49.63 -33.93
N LYS A 124 -13.95 49.55 -32.99
CA LYS A 124 -14.99 50.59 -32.82
C LYS A 124 -14.43 51.98 -32.51
N ARG A 125 -13.31 52.08 -31.77
CA ARG A 125 -12.67 53.39 -31.51
C ARG A 125 -12.04 53.94 -32.78
N ASN A 126 -11.30 53.11 -33.51
CA ASN A 126 -10.66 53.52 -34.76
C ASN A 126 -11.68 53.97 -35.83
N GLU A 127 -12.88 53.39 -35.85
CA GLU A 127 -13.97 53.82 -36.75
C GLU A 127 -14.59 55.16 -36.37
N LEU A 128 -14.59 55.54 -35.09
CA LEU A 128 -15.14 56.81 -34.60
C LEU A 128 -14.14 57.98 -34.71
N ASP A 129 -12.84 57.69 -34.77
CA ASP A 129 -11.77 58.67 -34.94
C ASP A 129 -11.50 59.03 -36.43
N LEU A 130 -12.27 58.46 -37.37
CA LEU A 130 -12.18 58.68 -38.83
C LEU A 130 -13.28 59.63 -39.33
#